data_AF-A0A954RKH1-F1
#
_entry.id   AF-A0A954RKH1-F1
#
_cell.length_a   1.000
_cell.length_b   1.000
_cell.length_c   1.000
_cell.angle_alpha   90.00
_cell.angle_beta   90.00
_cell.angle_gamma   90.00
#
_symmetry.space_group_name_H-M   'P 1'
#
loop_
_entity.id
_entity.type
_entity.pdbx_description
1 polymer ?
#
loop_
_entity_poly.entity_id
_entity_poly.type
_entity_poly.pdbx_seq_one_letter_code
_entity_poly.pdbx_strand_id
1 'polypeptide(L)'
;MSLNVINNATCTFCGCVCDDIELHADDVRIHEAKKACVLGKAWFLNHTAEHKYPDALIDGEPASLDDAIALSADLLHAADMPLVYGMSNTTCEAQRLCVELADLVGGLLDSHTSL
;
A
#
# COMPACT_ATOMS: atom_id res chain seq x y z
N MET A 1 1.15 -16.76 24.60
CA MET A 1 0.25 -16.27 23.54
C MET A 1 0.10 -17.39 22.54
N SER A 2 -1.13 -17.76 22.18
CA SER A 2 -1.37 -18.75 21.12
C SER A 2 -1.22 -18.06 19.77
N LEU A 3 -0.38 -18.61 18.90
CA LEU A 3 -0.25 -18.14 17.51
C LEU A 3 -1.33 -18.81 16.66
N ASN A 4 -2.01 -18.02 15.84
CA ASN A 4 -2.91 -18.47 14.79
C ASN A 4 -2.07 -18.82 13.56
N VAL A 5 -2.33 -20.00 13.00
CA VAL A 5 -1.66 -20.47 11.78
C VAL A 5 -2.56 -20.19 10.58
N ILE A 6 -2.07 -19.34 9.67
CA ILE A 6 -2.73 -19.00 8.41
C ILE A 6 -1.99 -19.72 7.30
N ASN A 7 -2.67 -20.65 6.63
CA ASN A 7 -2.12 -21.40 5.50
C ASN A 7 -2.48 -20.71 4.18
N ASN A 8 -1.65 -20.93 3.16
CA ASN A 8 -1.84 -20.43 1.80
C ASN A 8 -2.02 -18.90 1.73
N ALA A 9 -1.23 -18.17 2.51
CA ALA A 9 -1.17 -16.73 2.41
C ALA A 9 -0.41 -16.33 1.14
N THR A 10 -0.91 -15.29 0.46
CA THR A 10 -0.27 -14.76 -0.74
C THR A 10 0.79 -13.73 -0.39
N CYS A 11 2.01 -13.92 -0.88
CA CYS A 11 3.10 -12.96 -0.78
C CYS A 11 2.95 -11.89 -1.87
N THR A 12 2.79 -10.63 -1.46
CA THR A 12 2.61 -9.48 -2.36
C THR A 12 3.88 -8.63 -2.52
N PHE A 13 5.06 -9.20 -2.27
CA PHE A 13 6.31 -8.43 -2.35
C PHE A 13 6.83 -8.25 -3.78
N CYS A 14 6.88 -9.32 -4.57
CA CYS A 14 7.36 -9.29 -5.96
C CYS A 14 6.36 -9.94 -6.90
N GLY A 15 6.63 -9.89 -8.21
CA GLY A 15 5.77 -10.44 -9.25
C GLY A 15 5.63 -11.98 -9.27
N CYS A 16 6.26 -12.72 -8.35
CA CYS A 16 6.07 -14.18 -8.26
C CYS A 16 4.74 -14.57 -7.62
N VAL A 17 4.22 -13.72 -6.72
CA VAL A 17 2.90 -13.90 -6.09
C VAL A 17 2.70 -15.29 -5.45
N CYS A 18 3.72 -15.81 -4.75
CA CYS A 18 3.65 -17.12 -4.11
C CYS A 18 2.47 -17.20 -3.13
N ASP A 19 1.63 -18.22 -3.25
CA ASP A 19 0.35 -18.35 -2.54
C ASP A 19 0.33 -19.50 -1.52
N ASP A 20 1.51 -20.05 -1.19
CA ASP A 20 1.65 -21.21 -0.31
C ASP A 20 2.30 -20.88 1.04
N ILE A 21 2.37 -19.60 1.40
CA ILE A 21 3.03 -19.12 2.61
C ILE A 21 2.23 -19.53 3.85
N GLU A 22 2.93 -20.06 4.86
CA GLU A 22 2.36 -20.35 6.18
C GLU A 22 2.80 -19.26 7.16
N LEU A 23 1.84 -18.48 7.65
CA LEU A 23 2.06 -17.38 8.59
C LEU A 23 1.63 -17.80 10.00
N HIS A 24 2.46 -17.45 10.99
CA HIS A 24 2.13 -17.62 12.41
C HIS A 24 2.01 -16.23 13.01
N ALA A 25 0.78 -15.84 13.35
CA ALA A 25 0.47 -14.49 13.81
C ALA A 25 -0.32 -14.50 15.12
N ASP A 26 -0.18 -13.46 15.92
CA ASP A 26 -1.15 -13.12 16.97
C ASP A 26 -2.04 -11.95 16.49
N ASP A 27 -2.81 -11.35 17.39
CA ASP A 27 -3.70 -10.23 17.07
C ASP A 27 -2.95 -8.94 16.70
N VAL A 28 -1.64 -8.88 16.93
CA VAL A 28 -0.82 -7.66 16.79
C VAL A 28 0.14 -7.76 15.61
N ARG A 29 0.75 -8.94 15.39
CA ARG A 29 1.80 -9.10 14.36
C ARG A 29 2.01 -10.53 13.89
N ILE A 30 2.72 -10.64 12.77
CA ILE A 30 3.24 -11.89 12.22
C ILE A 30 4.61 -12.19 12.85
N HIS A 31 4.76 -13.38 13.44
CA HIS A 31 5.99 -13.82 14.10
C HIS A 31 6.84 -14.75 13.24
N GLU A 32 6.19 -15.56 12.41
CA GLU A 32 6.87 -16.49 11.51
C GLU A 32 6.22 -16.49 10.13
N ALA A 33 7.05 -16.59 9.08
CA ALA A 33 6.62 -16.80 7.71
C ALA A 33 7.43 -17.95 7.11
N LYS A 34 6.84 -19.15 7.03
CA LYS A 34 7.46 -20.33 6.42
C LYS A 34 7.22 -20.34 4.92
N LYS A 35 8.14 -20.97 4.18
CA LYS A 35 8.21 -21.01 2.70
C LYS A 35 8.43 -19.66 2.01
N ALA A 36 8.31 -18.54 2.73
CA ALA A 36 8.71 -17.24 2.22
C ALA A 36 10.22 -17.16 1.96
N CYS A 37 10.61 -16.58 0.83
CA CYS A 37 12.00 -16.21 0.53
C CYS A 37 12.47 -15.04 1.42
N VAL A 38 13.73 -14.61 1.28
CA VAL A 38 14.27 -13.50 2.09
C VAL A 38 13.45 -12.21 1.96
N LEU A 39 12.93 -11.93 0.76
CA LEU A 39 12.12 -10.75 0.48
C LEU A 39 10.73 -10.86 1.13
N GLY A 40 10.05 -12.00 0.97
CA GLY A 40 8.76 -12.24 1.59
C GLY A 40 8.84 -12.24 3.12
N LYS A 41 9.92 -12.77 3.71
CA LYS A 41 10.15 -12.67 5.16
C LYS A 41 10.32 -11.23 5.61
N ALA A 42 11.10 -10.43 4.87
CA ALA A 42 11.26 -9.01 5.18
C ALA A 42 9.92 -8.26 5.09
N TRP A 43 9.09 -8.58 4.10
CA TRP A 43 7.74 -8.04 3.95
C TRP A 43 6.85 -8.34 5.17
N PHE A 44 6.67 -9.62 5.48
CA PHE A 44 5.74 -10.07 6.52
C PHE A 44 6.20 -9.74 7.95
N LEU A 45 7.51 -9.79 8.24
CA LEU A 45 8.00 -9.70 9.62
C LEU A 45 8.35 -8.27 10.05
N ASN A 46 8.59 -7.36 9.10
CA ASN A 46 9.02 -5.98 9.43
C ASN A 46 7.95 -4.92 9.18
N HIS A 47 6.84 -5.25 8.51
CA HIS A 47 5.69 -4.35 8.48
C HIS A 47 4.99 -4.36 9.83
N THR A 48 4.94 -3.19 10.48
CA THR A 48 4.26 -3.01 11.77
C THR A 48 2.99 -2.20 11.56
N ALA A 49 1.89 -2.64 12.14
CA ALA A 49 0.66 -1.83 12.26
C ALA A 49 0.78 -0.73 13.34
N GLU A 50 1.98 -0.49 13.87
CA GLU A 50 2.25 0.58 14.83
C GLU A 50 1.99 1.93 14.18
N HIS A 51 1.06 2.69 14.74
CA HIS A 51 0.72 4.05 14.31
C HIS A 51 1.81 5.04 14.76
N LYS A 52 2.93 5.06 14.03
CA LYS A 52 4.11 5.89 14.35
C LYS A 52 4.05 7.29 13.78
N TYR A 53 3.21 7.52 12.78
CA TYR A 53 3.15 8.75 12.02
C TYR A 53 1.71 9.28 11.98
N PRO A 54 1.51 10.59 11.89
CA PRO A 54 0.20 11.17 11.61
C PRO A 54 -0.38 10.57 10.31
N ASP A 55 -1.70 10.46 10.25
CA ASP A 55 -2.39 9.94 9.06
C ASP A 55 -2.18 10.83 7.83
N ALA A 56 -1.97 12.13 8.05
CA ALA A 56 -1.67 13.10 7.00
C ALA A 56 -0.79 14.24 7.50
N LEU A 57 -0.05 14.85 6.57
CA LEU A 57 0.70 16.08 6.78
C LEU A 57 0.34 17.07 5.66
N ILE A 58 0.16 18.34 6.01
CA ILE A 58 0.06 19.46 5.06
C ILE A 58 1.22 20.41 5.36
N ASP A 59 2.06 20.67 4.36
CA ASP A 59 3.26 21.50 4.50
C ASP A 59 4.20 21.08 5.66
N GLY A 60 4.23 19.77 5.94
CA GLY A 60 5.05 19.18 7.02
C GLY A 60 4.38 19.16 8.39
N GLU A 61 3.21 19.77 8.55
CA GLU A 61 2.48 19.81 9.81
C GLU A 61 1.35 18.77 9.86
N PRO A 62 1.09 18.12 11.01
CA PRO A 62 -0.02 17.19 11.18
C PRO A 62 -1.37 17.80 10.79
N ALA A 63 -2.13 17.07 9.96
CA ALA A 63 -3.45 17.48 9.49
C ALA A 63 -4.46 16.33 9.62
N SER A 64 -5.75 16.67 9.50
CA SER A 64 -6.78 15.64 9.38
C SER A 64 -6.73 15.01 7.97
N LEU A 65 -7.20 13.76 7.87
CA LEU A 65 -7.31 13.08 6.58
C LEU A 65 -8.24 13.85 5.62
N ASP A 66 -9.35 14.39 6.13
CA ASP A 66 -10.32 15.14 5.34
C ASP A 66 -9.70 16.43 4.76
N ASP A 67 -8.93 17.17 5.55
CA ASP A 67 -8.24 18.38 5.09
C ASP A 67 -7.20 18.05 4.00
N ALA A 68 -6.46 16.95 4.18
CA ALA A 68 -5.44 16.52 3.23
C ALA A 68 -6.06 16.04 1.90
N ILE A 69 -7.22 15.38 1.95
CA ILE A 69 -7.98 14.98 0.76
C ILE A 69 -8.50 16.23 0.04
N ALA A 70 -9.10 17.18 0.76
CA ALA A 70 -9.62 18.41 0.17
C ALA A 70 -8.53 19.21 -0.54
N LEU A 71 -7.38 19.43 0.12
CA LEU A 71 -6.24 20.11 -0.49
C LEU A 71 -5.70 19.35 -1.72
N SER A 72 -5.61 18.02 -1.64
CA SER A 72 -5.13 17.20 -2.77
C SER A 72 -6.06 17.31 -3.97
N ALA A 73 -7.38 17.36 -3.76
CA ALA A 73 -8.36 17.56 -4.82
C ALA A 73 -8.22 18.94 -5.48
N ASP A 74 -8.04 20.01 -4.69
CA ASP A 74 -7.82 21.36 -5.21
C ASP A 74 -6.53 21.45 -6.05
N LEU A 75 -5.44 20.84 -5.58
CA LEU A 75 -4.17 20.79 -6.30
C LEU A 75 -4.29 20.02 -7.63
N LEU A 76 -4.95 18.87 -7.63
CA LEU A 76 -5.16 18.07 -8.83
C LEU A 76 -6.08 18.79 -9.83
N HIS A 77 -7.11 19.49 -9.36
CA HIS A 77 -8.02 20.26 -10.21
C HIS A 77 -7.35 21.47 -10.87
N ALA A 78 -6.44 22.13 -10.15
CA ALA A 78 -5.73 23.31 -10.65
C ALA A 78 -4.53 22.97 -11.55
N ALA A 79 -4.11 21.71 -11.62
CA ALA A 79 -2.95 21.29 -12.39
C ALA A 79 -3.24 21.22 -13.90
N ASP A 80 -2.32 21.71 -14.73
CA ASP A 80 -2.45 21.65 -16.20
C ASP A 80 -2.21 20.23 -16.78
N MET A 81 -1.37 19.42 -16.11
CA MET A 81 -1.00 18.06 -16.54
C MET A 81 -0.62 17.19 -15.32
N PRO A 82 -1.58 16.83 -14.45
CA PRO A 82 -1.31 16.02 -13.27
C PRO A 82 -0.86 14.59 -13.66
N LEU A 83 0.02 14.01 -12.85
CA LEU A 83 0.48 12.62 -13.01
C LEU A 83 0.08 11.80 -11.78
N VAL A 84 -0.69 10.74 -11.99
CA VAL A 84 -0.97 9.69 -11.01
C VAL A 84 0.04 8.56 -11.22
N TYR A 85 1.04 8.46 -10.34
CA TYR A 85 2.17 7.53 -10.49
C TYR A 85 2.25 6.50 -9.35
N GLY A 86 2.62 5.26 -9.68
CA GLY A 86 3.07 4.24 -8.71
C GLY A 86 2.22 2.97 -8.74
N MET A 87 1.45 2.74 -7.68
CA MET A 87 0.40 1.70 -7.54
C MET A 87 0.80 0.22 -7.60
N SER A 88 2.04 -0.18 -7.84
CA SER A 88 2.33 -1.63 -7.99
C SER A 88 2.29 -2.44 -6.68
N ASN A 89 2.24 -1.76 -5.53
CA ASN A 89 2.07 -2.39 -4.21
C ASN A 89 0.69 -2.09 -3.60
N THR A 90 -0.32 -1.90 -4.44
CA THR A 90 -1.73 -1.75 -4.02
C THR A 90 -2.62 -2.76 -4.73
N THR A 91 -3.89 -2.82 -4.34
CA THR A 91 -4.85 -3.74 -4.95
C THR A 91 -5.35 -3.25 -6.31
N CYS A 92 -5.90 -4.16 -7.11
CA CYS A 92 -6.54 -3.82 -8.38
C CYS A 92 -7.73 -2.86 -8.19
N GLU A 93 -8.46 -2.97 -7.08
CA GLU A 93 -9.55 -2.07 -6.73
C GLU A 93 -9.07 -0.63 -6.57
N ALA A 94 -7.96 -0.43 -5.86
CA ALA A 94 -7.35 0.89 -5.71
C ALA A 94 -6.78 1.41 -7.04
N GLN A 95 -6.13 0.54 -7.83
CA GLN A 95 -5.65 0.92 -9.17
C GLN A 95 -6.79 1.41 -10.08
N ARG A 96 -7.96 0.75 -10.05
CA ARG A 96 -9.13 1.18 -10.83
C ARG A 96 -9.60 2.59 -10.46
N LEU A 97 -9.59 2.92 -9.16
CA LEU A 97 -9.92 4.26 -8.69
C LEU A 97 -8.86 5.29 -9.11
N CYS A 98 -7.58 4.91 -9.17
CA CYS A 98 -6.53 5.77 -9.70
C CYS A 98 -6.70 6.05 -11.20
N VAL A 99 -7.14 5.06 -11.99
CA VAL A 99 -7.49 5.27 -13.41
C VAL A 99 -8.64 6.26 -13.53
N GLU A 100 -9.73 6.04 -12.78
CA GLU A 100 -10.89 6.93 -12.77
C GLU A 100 -10.50 8.36 -12.36
N LEU A 101 -9.66 8.51 -11.34
CA LEU A 101 -9.13 9.80 -10.92
C LEU A 101 -8.34 10.48 -12.03
N ALA A 102 -7.41 9.76 -12.70
CA ALA A 102 -6.62 10.30 -13.80
C ALA A 102 -7.50 10.78 -14.96
N ASP A 103 -8.53 10.00 -15.33
CA ASP A 103 -9.51 10.41 -16.35
C ASP A 103 -10.27 11.68 -15.93
N LEU A 104 -10.72 11.76 -14.68
CA LEU A 104 -11.48 12.91 -14.16
C LEU A 104 -10.67 14.21 -14.17
N VAL A 105 -9.37 14.13 -13.88
CA VAL A 105 -8.49 15.31 -13.83
C VAL A 105 -7.78 15.57 -15.16
N GLY A 106 -8.06 14.79 -16.21
CA GLY A 106 -7.37 14.88 -17.51
C GLY A 106 -5.87 14.61 -17.42
N GLY A 107 -5.45 13.79 -16.46
CA GLY A 107 -4.07 13.52 -16.11
C GLY A 107 -3.44 12.33 -16.83
N LEU A 108 -2.16 12.13 -16.54
CA LEU A 108 -1.40 10.96 -16.95
C LEU A 108 -1.45 9.90 -15.84
N LEU A 109 -1.40 8.63 -16.24
CA LEU A 109 -1.29 7.49 -15.33
C LEU A 109 -0.04 6.71 -15.69
N ASP A 110 0.81 6.40 -14.70
CA ASP A 110 2.00 5.59 -14.91
C ASP A 110 2.34 4.72 -13.69
N SER A 111 3.09 3.65 -13.91
CA SER A 111 3.50 2.69 -12.87
C SER A 111 4.96 2.30 -13.06
N HIS A 112 5.63 1.83 -12.01
CA HIS A 112 7.00 1.36 -12.17
C HIS A 112 7.04 0.00 -12.89
N THR A 113 8.05 -0.18 -13.75
CA THR A 113 8.20 -1.38 -14.60
C THR A 113 8.70 -2.62 -13.86
N SER A 114 9.29 -2.46 -12.68
CA SER A 114 9.79 -3.55 -11.84
C SER A 114 9.85 -3.16 -10.37
N LEU A 115 9.65 -4.14 -9.49
CA LEU A 115 9.91 -4.09 -8.05
C LEU A 115 11.33 -4.59 -7.72
#